data_AF-A0A354QT95-F1
#
_entry.id   AF-A0A354QT95-F1
#
_cell.length_a   1.000
_cell.length_b   1.000
_cell.length_c   1.000
_cell.angle_alpha   90.00
_cell.angle_beta   90.00
_cell.angle_gamma   90.00
#
_symmetry.space_group_name_H-M   'P 1'
#
loop_
_entity.id
_entity.type
_entity.pdbx_description
1 polymer ?
#
loop_
_entity_poly.entity_id
_entity_poly.type
_entity_poly.pdbx_seq_one_letter_code
_entity_poly.pdbx_strand_id
1 'polypeptide(L)'
;MKKIVKSICLALTVVTILSACSTAQKQSETTQKTEKTEVSEFKKPVGIYEHFKTAKNELWYRVSEVDKNKEISDIWLVNKGKVKIYSVPDSLKLGDISKMSDKEIIKQLPKWYEQVKQDWITYLKEATYPEEKASLEHLQKSVGKDITSQDLKVNIKTDASGNETISEEFSYLVFEGRNASPQRPLYDYTSFNSVGKATIFDSQYTTFYTYDSNRGTLREYLITRTTNPIVMDPPNTKGVEVD
;
A
#
# COMPACT_ATOMS: atom_id res chain seq x y z
N MET A 1 -28.42 38.62 -39.31
CA MET A 1 -27.59 37.68 -40.11
C MET A 1 -27.27 36.49 -39.19
N LYS A 2 -27.70 35.24 -39.49
CA LYS A 2 -26.84 34.15 -40.05
C LYS A 2 -25.41 34.17 -39.45
N LYS A 3 -24.82 33.10 -38.89
CA LYS A 3 -25.12 31.65 -38.81
C LYS A 3 -23.98 31.07 -37.89
N ILE A 4 -24.12 30.12 -36.96
CA ILE A 4 -24.13 28.64 -37.14
C ILE A 4 -24.06 27.98 -35.75
N VAL A 5 -24.68 26.81 -35.60
CA VAL A 5 -24.59 25.89 -34.44
C VAL A 5 -23.61 24.76 -34.76
N LYS A 6 -22.87 24.22 -33.78
CA LYS A 6 -22.60 22.77 -33.69
C LYS A 6 -22.02 22.31 -32.34
N SER A 7 -22.71 21.35 -31.73
CA SER A 7 -22.20 20.51 -30.64
C SER A 7 -21.04 19.63 -31.11
N ILE A 8 -20.16 19.26 -30.19
CA ILE A 8 -19.27 18.10 -30.35
C ILE A 8 -19.47 17.20 -29.14
N CYS A 9 -20.26 16.13 -29.31
CA CYS A 9 -20.13 14.95 -28.48
C CYS A 9 -18.88 14.20 -28.93
N LEU A 10 -17.98 13.84 -28.02
CA LEU A 10 -16.95 12.84 -28.30
C LEU A 10 -17.36 11.55 -27.61
N ALA A 11 -17.87 10.60 -28.40
CA ALA A 11 -18.33 9.31 -27.94
C ALA A 11 -17.18 8.31 -27.76
N LEU A 12 -17.43 7.24 -27.02
CA LEU A 12 -16.51 6.11 -26.89
C LEU A 12 -16.15 5.53 -28.27
N THR A 13 -14.87 5.21 -28.47
CA THR A 13 -14.44 4.25 -29.48
C THR A 13 -13.78 3.05 -28.82
N VAL A 14 -14.59 2.03 -28.57
CA VAL A 14 -14.10 0.65 -28.46
C VAL A 14 -13.47 0.28 -29.80
N VAL A 15 -12.21 -0.17 -29.80
CA VAL A 15 -11.58 -0.76 -30.98
C VAL A 15 -11.41 -2.25 -30.75
N THR A 16 -12.30 -3.02 -31.35
CA THR A 16 -12.08 -4.44 -31.64
C THR A 16 -12.17 -4.67 -33.14
N ILE A 17 -11.66 -5.83 -33.57
CA ILE A 17 -11.67 -6.39 -34.93
C ILE A 17 -10.48 -5.95 -35.80
N LEU A 18 -9.52 -6.88 -35.92
CA LEU A 18 -8.94 -7.23 -37.21
C LEU A 18 -9.44 -8.63 -37.56
N SER A 19 -10.24 -8.70 -38.62
CA SER A 19 -10.85 -9.92 -39.15
C SER A 19 -10.17 -10.36 -40.46
N ALA A 20 -10.46 -11.62 -40.82
CA ALA A 20 -10.39 -12.25 -42.16
C ALA A 20 -9.00 -12.80 -42.59
N CYS A 21 -8.83 -13.82 -43.45
CA CYS A 21 -9.67 -14.93 -43.99
C CYS A 21 -8.71 -15.92 -44.71
N SER A 22 -9.01 -17.17 -45.10
CA SER A 22 -10.15 -18.11 -44.94
C SER A 22 -9.60 -19.56 -45.15
N THR A 23 -10.34 -20.67 -44.99
CA THR A 23 -11.17 -21.33 -46.04
C THR A 23 -11.56 -22.72 -45.48
N ALA A 24 -12.69 -23.31 -45.88
CA ALA A 24 -13.18 -24.58 -45.32
C ALA A 24 -12.59 -25.85 -45.99
N GLN A 25 -12.55 -26.92 -45.18
CA GLN A 25 -12.72 -28.34 -45.56
C GLN A 25 -11.51 -29.16 -46.05
N LYS A 26 -10.85 -29.90 -45.13
CA LYS A 26 -10.93 -31.38 -45.02
C LYS A 26 -10.24 -31.91 -43.76
N GLN A 27 -10.68 -33.08 -43.28
CA GLN A 27 -10.11 -33.78 -42.12
C GLN A 27 -8.67 -34.25 -42.37
N SER A 28 -7.82 -34.07 -41.35
CA SER A 28 -6.77 -35.03 -41.00
C SER A 28 -6.65 -35.04 -39.48
N GLU A 29 -6.67 -36.21 -38.86
CA GLU A 29 -6.47 -36.34 -37.42
C GLU A 29 -4.99 -36.12 -37.09
N THR A 30 -4.70 -35.13 -36.25
CA THR A 30 -3.38 -35.01 -35.61
C THR A 30 -3.58 -34.63 -34.16
N THR A 31 -3.54 -35.64 -33.29
CA THR A 31 -3.59 -35.45 -31.83
C THR A 31 -2.32 -34.77 -31.34
N GLN A 32 -2.33 -33.44 -31.22
CA GLN A 32 -1.33 -32.71 -30.44
C GLN A 32 -2.00 -31.93 -29.31
N LYS A 33 -1.40 -32.05 -28.12
CA LYS A 33 -1.94 -31.62 -26.83
C LYS A 33 -2.44 -30.17 -26.90
N THR A 34 -3.73 -29.98 -26.61
CA THR A 34 -4.17 -28.75 -25.98
C THR A 34 -3.41 -28.63 -24.66
N GLU A 35 -2.46 -27.70 -24.56
CA GLU A 35 -2.03 -27.23 -23.25
C GLU A 35 -3.29 -26.71 -22.55
N LYS A 36 -3.57 -27.25 -21.36
CA LYS A 36 -4.57 -26.63 -20.49
C LYS A 36 -3.99 -25.28 -20.09
N THR A 37 -4.39 -24.22 -20.79
CA THR A 37 -4.40 -22.89 -20.19
C THR A 37 -5.19 -23.03 -18.90
N GLU A 38 -4.51 -22.95 -17.77
CA GLU A 38 -5.18 -22.87 -16.48
C GLU A 38 -6.07 -21.62 -16.54
N VAL A 39 -7.39 -21.84 -16.59
CA VAL A 39 -8.35 -20.75 -16.41
C VAL A 39 -8.21 -20.34 -14.96
N SER A 40 -7.31 -19.40 -14.69
CA SER A 40 -7.06 -18.87 -13.37
C SER A 40 -8.39 -18.39 -12.81
N GLU A 41 -8.87 -19.07 -11.76
CA GLU A 41 -10.16 -18.80 -11.17
C GLU A 41 -10.25 -17.30 -10.83
N PHE A 42 -11.21 -16.59 -11.44
CA PHE A 42 -11.30 -15.14 -11.31
C PHE A 42 -11.65 -14.78 -9.87
N LYS A 43 -10.62 -14.48 -9.08
CA LYS A 43 -10.79 -14.00 -7.71
C LYS A 43 -11.56 -12.69 -7.77
N LYS A 44 -12.66 -12.59 -7.04
CA LYS A 44 -13.39 -11.32 -6.89
C LYS A 44 -12.49 -10.30 -6.18
N PRO A 45 -12.53 -9.02 -6.57
CA PRO A 45 -11.88 -7.96 -5.81
C PRO A 45 -12.37 -7.93 -4.36
N VAL A 46 -11.46 -7.62 -3.44
CA VAL A 46 -11.72 -7.47 -2.00
C VAL A 46 -11.23 -6.09 -1.57
N GLY A 47 -11.98 -5.40 -0.70
CA GLY A 47 -11.51 -4.15 -0.09
C GLY A 47 -10.24 -4.36 0.74
N ILE A 48 -9.37 -3.37 0.86
CA ILE A 48 -8.10 -3.46 1.57
C ILE A 48 -8.26 -3.75 3.07
N TYR A 49 -9.27 -3.19 3.73
CA TYR A 49 -9.61 -3.48 5.13
C TYR A 49 -10.19 -4.89 5.30
N GLU A 50 -11.09 -5.34 4.41
CA GLU A 50 -11.55 -6.74 4.38
C GLU A 50 -10.39 -7.72 4.11
N HIS A 51 -9.46 -7.37 3.21
CA HIS A 51 -8.24 -8.13 2.96
C HIS A 51 -7.36 -8.20 4.21
N PHE A 52 -7.09 -7.08 4.88
CA PHE A 52 -6.34 -7.04 6.14
C PHE A 52 -6.93 -7.96 7.21
N LYS A 53 -8.26 -8.00 7.35
CA LYS A 53 -8.96 -8.91 8.30
C LYS A 53 -8.69 -10.40 8.04
N THR A 54 -8.33 -10.79 6.82
CA THR A 54 -8.03 -12.19 6.45
C THR A 54 -6.53 -12.48 6.21
N ALA A 55 -5.71 -11.44 6.02
CA ALA A 55 -4.27 -11.52 5.79
C ALA A 55 -3.52 -12.27 6.91
N LYS A 56 -2.44 -12.96 6.54
CA LYS A 56 -1.65 -13.81 7.45
C LYS A 56 -0.16 -13.50 7.32
N ASN A 57 0.35 -12.64 8.21
CA ASN A 57 1.73 -12.15 8.19
C ASN A 57 2.12 -11.52 6.85
N GLU A 58 1.20 -10.76 6.25
CA GLU A 58 1.45 -10.08 4.98
C GLU A 58 2.26 -8.80 5.20
N LEU A 59 3.19 -8.51 4.29
CA LEU A 59 4.09 -7.38 4.38
C LEU A 59 3.67 -6.28 3.41
N TRP A 60 3.42 -5.09 3.96
CA TRP A 60 3.16 -3.88 3.20
C TRP A 60 4.27 -2.86 3.49
N TYR A 61 4.71 -2.15 2.46
CA TYR A 61 5.89 -1.29 2.48
C TYR A 61 5.46 0.14 2.18
N ARG A 62 5.72 1.10 3.09
CA ARG A 62 5.47 2.53 2.83
C ARG A 62 6.70 3.16 2.17
N VAL A 63 6.50 3.79 1.02
CA VAL A 63 7.57 4.40 0.21
C VAL A 63 7.11 5.71 -0.45
N SER A 64 8.05 6.60 -0.76
CA SER A 64 7.76 7.84 -1.48
C SER A 64 7.50 7.63 -2.98
N GLU A 65 8.08 6.58 -3.57
CA GLU A 65 7.97 6.22 -4.99
C GLU A 65 8.26 4.72 -5.17
N VAL A 66 7.64 4.09 -6.18
CA VAL A 66 7.82 2.66 -6.47
C VAL A 66 8.99 2.44 -7.45
N ASP A 67 10.22 2.69 -6.97
CA ASP A 67 11.46 2.39 -7.69
C ASP A 67 12.43 1.55 -6.83
N LYS A 68 13.23 0.69 -7.47
CA LYS A 68 14.14 -0.25 -6.79
C LYS A 68 15.17 0.42 -5.87
N ASN A 69 15.53 1.68 -6.12
CA ASN A 69 16.54 2.42 -5.36
C ASN A 69 15.93 3.23 -4.22
N LYS A 70 14.59 3.24 -4.09
CA LYS A 70 13.87 4.01 -3.08
C LYS A 70 13.89 3.32 -1.74
N GLU A 71 14.05 4.17 -0.73
CA GLU A 71 14.16 3.83 0.68
C GLU A 71 12.76 3.54 1.25
N ILE A 72 12.70 2.65 2.23
CA ILE A 72 11.44 2.21 2.84
C ILE A 72 11.25 3.00 4.14
N SER A 73 10.15 3.77 4.23
CA SER A 73 9.86 4.59 5.41
C SER A 73 9.50 3.73 6.63
N ASP A 74 8.74 2.66 6.39
CA ASP A 74 8.33 1.65 7.37
C ASP A 74 7.73 0.41 6.69
N ILE A 75 7.68 -0.70 7.43
CA ILE A 75 7.08 -1.97 6.98
C ILE A 75 5.96 -2.36 7.94
N TRP A 76 4.76 -2.55 7.39
CA TRP A 76 3.56 -2.98 8.09
C TRP A 76 3.46 -4.50 7.99
N LEU A 77 3.51 -5.18 9.13
CA LEU A 77 3.19 -6.60 9.25
C LEU A 77 1.71 -6.75 9.60
N VAL A 78 0.90 -7.17 8.63
CA VAL A 78 -0.56 -7.34 8.78
C VAL A 78 -0.90 -8.80 9.06
N ASN A 79 -1.67 -9.04 10.11
CA ASN A 79 -2.10 -10.38 10.51
C ASN A 79 -3.49 -10.33 11.17
N LYS A 80 -4.51 -10.86 10.49
CA LYS A 80 -5.90 -10.99 10.96
C LYS A 80 -6.50 -9.67 11.48
N GLY A 81 -6.43 -8.62 10.66
CA GLY A 81 -6.99 -7.29 10.93
C GLY A 81 -6.12 -6.41 11.83
N LYS A 82 -5.08 -6.96 12.45
CA LYS A 82 -4.11 -6.21 13.23
C LYS A 82 -2.86 -5.90 12.41
N VAL A 83 -2.30 -4.71 12.64
CA VAL A 83 -1.03 -4.26 12.06
C VAL A 83 0.04 -4.15 13.13
N LYS A 84 1.29 -4.39 12.75
CA LYS A 84 2.48 -4.05 13.54
C LYS A 84 3.46 -3.30 12.61
N ILE A 85 3.69 -2.02 12.88
CA ILE A 85 4.45 -1.13 11.99
C ILE A 85 5.88 -1.00 12.50
N TYR A 86 6.84 -1.40 11.67
CA TYR A 86 8.26 -1.37 11.97
C TYR A 86 8.91 -0.22 11.21
N SER A 87 9.54 0.71 11.95
CA SER A 87 10.55 1.59 11.35
C SER A 87 11.75 0.73 10.92
N VAL A 88 12.33 1.02 9.77
CA VAL A 88 13.49 0.30 9.21
C VAL A 88 14.62 1.31 8.91
N PRO A 89 15.89 0.87 8.83
CA PRO A 89 16.99 1.76 8.50
C PRO A 89 16.77 2.46 7.17
N ASP A 90 17.06 3.76 7.09
CA ASP A 90 16.88 4.56 5.87
C ASP A 90 17.69 4.02 4.67
N SER A 91 18.74 3.24 4.94
CA SER A 91 19.52 2.54 3.91
C SER A 91 18.79 1.37 3.23
N LEU A 92 17.68 0.86 3.79
CA LEU A 92 16.96 -0.31 3.28
C LEU A 92 16.08 0.06 2.09
N LYS A 93 16.36 -0.51 0.91
CA LYS A 93 15.68 -0.16 -0.33
C LYS A 93 14.74 -1.24 -0.83
N LEU A 94 13.76 -0.84 -1.65
CA LEU A 94 12.83 -1.76 -2.31
C LEU A 94 13.54 -2.88 -3.09
N GLY A 95 14.67 -2.56 -3.73
CA GLY A 95 15.48 -3.53 -4.48
C GLY A 95 16.35 -4.45 -3.62
N ASP A 96 16.45 -4.23 -2.31
CA ASP A 96 17.08 -5.16 -1.38
C ASP A 96 16.05 -6.17 -0.89
N ILE A 97 14.89 -5.68 -0.43
CA ILE A 97 13.81 -6.57 0.02
C ILE A 97 13.28 -7.45 -1.12
N SER A 98 13.26 -6.98 -2.38
CA SER A 98 12.69 -7.74 -3.52
C SER A 98 13.44 -9.05 -3.81
N LYS A 99 14.66 -9.19 -3.28
CA LYS A 99 15.49 -10.41 -3.37
C LYS A 99 15.29 -11.36 -2.19
N MET A 100 14.59 -10.92 -1.15
CA MET A 100 14.32 -11.68 0.08
C MET A 100 12.90 -12.24 0.05
N SER A 101 12.69 -13.41 0.65
CA SER A 101 11.35 -13.93 0.95
C SER A 101 10.71 -13.20 2.14
N ASP A 102 9.38 -13.15 2.18
CA ASP A 102 8.64 -12.52 3.28
C ASP A 102 9.02 -13.13 4.64
N LYS A 103 9.30 -14.43 4.70
CA LYS A 103 9.77 -15.13 5.91
C LYS A 103 11.12 -14.61 6.41
N GLU A 104 12.03 -14.28 5.50
CA GLU A 104 13.34 -13.69 5.86
C GLU A 104 13.16 -12.25 6.33
N ILE A 105 12.33 -11.46 5.63
CA ILE A 105 12.02 -10.09 6.01
C ILE A 105 11.41 -10.05 7.41
N ILE A 106 10.36 -10.83 7.69
CA ILE A 106 9.72 -10.94 9.01
C ILE A 106 10.74 -11.27 10.12
N LYS A 107 11.74 -12.11 9.83
CA LYS A 107 12.81 -12.47 10.78
C LYS A 107 13.79 -11.31 11.04
N GLN A 108 13.97 -10.39 10.08
CA GLN A 108 14.83 -9.21 10.23
C GLN A 108 14.11 -8.01 10.84
N LEU A 109 12.79 -7.86 10.67
CA LEU A 109 12.00 -6.72 11.17
C LEU A 109 12.34 -6.30 12.62
N PRO A 110 12.46 -7.21 13.62
CA PRO A 110 12.81 -6.81 14.98
C PRO A 110 14.23 -6.25 15.12
N LYS A 111 15.18 -6.74 14.30
CA LYS A 111 16.58 -6.29 14.34
C LYS A 111 16.76 -4.94 13.69
N TRP A 112 16.17 -4.75 12.51
CA TRP A 112 16.14 -3.46 11.82
C TRP A 112 15.50 -2.38 12.69
N TYR A 113 14.40 -2.73 13.37
CA TYR A 113 13.74 -1.81 14.27
C TYR A 113 14.56 -1.50 15.54
N GLU A 114 15.24 -2.50 16.12
CA GLU A 114 16.16 -2.25 17.23
C GLU A 114 17.33 -1.34 16.80
N GLN A 115 17.91 -1.58 15.62
CA GLN A 115 18.94 -0.73 15.04
C GLN A 115 18.46 0.72 14.94
N VAL A 116 17.30 0.97 14.32
CA VAL A 116 16.73 2.33 14.21
C VAL A 116 16.58 2.97 15.58
N LYS A 117 16.07 2.25 16.60
CA LYS A 117 15.98 2.81 17.96
C LYS A 117 17.34 3.20 18.53
N GLN A 118 18.39 2.39 18.34
CA GLN A 118 19.74 2.71 18.84
C GLN A 118 20.39 3.86 18.06
N ASP A 119 20.16 3.95 16.76
CA ASP A 119 20.64 5.06 15.92
C ASP A 119 19.99 6.39 16.39
N TRP A 120 18.66 6.40 16.62
CA TRP A 120 17.96 7.55 17.20
C TRP A 120 18.43 7.90 18.62
N ILE A 121 18.64 6.91 19.50
CA ILE A 121 19.20 7.14 20.85
C ILE A 121 20.61 7.76 20.76
N THR A 122 21.39 7.40 19.74
CA THR A 122 22.75 7.94 19.54
C THR A 122 22.69 9.39 19.06
N TYR A 123 21.90 9.69 18.02
CA TYR A 123 21.64 11.06 17.56
C TYR A 123 21.17 11.97 18.72
N LEU A 124 20.16 11.53 19.48
CA LEU A 124 19.56 12.33 20.56
C LEU A 124 20.48 12.52 21.79
N LYS A 125 21.60 11.78 21.92
CA LYS A 125 22.64 12.05 22.94
C LYS A 125 23.56 13.20 22.57
N GLU A 126 23.77 13.41 21.27
CA GLU A 126 24.64 14.48 20.73
C GLU A 126 23.85 15.78 20.51
N ALA A 127 22.53 15.68 20.46
CA ALA A 127 21.58 16.78 20.41
C ALA A 127 21.84 17.88 21.45
N THR A 128 21.84 19.13 20.98
CA THR A 128 22.05 20.30 21.84
C THR A 128 20.74 20.98 22.25
N TYR A 129 19.68 20.85 21.44
CA TYR A 129 18.39 21.51 21.64
C TYR A 129 17.60 20.89 22.81
N PRO A 130 16.89 21.70 23.63
CA PRO A 130 16.14 21.18 24.79
C PRO A 130 15.04 20.16 24.44
N GLU A 131 14.39 20.32 23.29
CA GLU A 131 13.28 19.44 22.83
C GLU A 131 13.79 18.03 22.47
N GLU A 132 14.96 17.95 21.84
CA GLU A 132 15.63 16.68 21.54
C GLU A 132 16.12 15.98 22.81
N LYS A 133 16.55 16.73 23.84
CA LYS A 133 16.93 16.16 25.15
C LYS A 133 15.72 15.60 25.91
N ALA A 134 14.58 16.30 25.87
CA ALA A 134 13.32 15.77 26.38
C ALA A 134 12.88 14.50 25.61
N SER A 135 13.11 14.48 24.30
CA SER A 135 12.87 13.32 23.43
C SER A 135 13.75 12.12 23.82
N LEU A 136 15.03 12.35 24.13
CA LEU A 136 15.95 11.30 24.62
C LEU A 136 15.45 10.67 25.93
N GLU A 137 15.08 11.49 26.92
CA GLU A 137 14.57 11.00 28.20
C GLU A 137 13.28 10.20 28.04
N HIS A 138 12.37 10.65 27.18
CA HIS A 138 11.12 9.94 26.90
C HIS A 138 11.40 8.60 26.20
N LEU A 139 12.24 8.61 25.16
CA LEU A 139 12.65 7.40 24.43
C LEU A 139 13.33 6.39 25.37
N GLN A 140 14.25 6.81 26.23
CA GLN A 140 14.89 5.93 27.22
C GLN A 140 13.89 5.34 28.23
N LYS A 141 12.81 6.06 28.58
CA LYS A 141 11.72 5.57 29.43
C LYS A 141 10.70 4.70 28.67
N SER A 142 10.69 4.73 27.34
CA SER A 142 9.86 3.86 26.48
C SER A 142 10.63 2.70 25.82
N VAL A 143 11.96 2.63 25.96
CA VAL A 143 12.74 1.42 25.64
C VAL A 143 12.15 0.23 26.40
N GLY A 144 11.66 -0.77 25.66
CA GLY A 144 10.96 -1.95 26.19
C GLY A 144 9.43 -1.90 26.09
N LYS A 145 8.83 -0.73 25.81
CA LYS A 145 7.46 -0.64 25.28
C LYS A 145 7.52 -0.93 23.78
N ASP A 146 7.56 -2.22 23.45
CA ASP A 146 7.63 -2.68 22.06
C ASP A 146 6.47 -2.18 21.21
N ILE A 147 6.68 -2.15 19.89
CA ILE A 147 5.59 -1.97 18.92
C ILE A 147 4.53 -3.04 19.22
N THR A 148 3.36 -2.61 19.67
CA THR A 148 2.21 -3.49 19.90
C THR A 148 1.51 -3.80 18.58
N SER A 149 0.88 -4.97 18.51
CA SER A 149 -0.04 -5.27 17.42
C SER A 149 -1.34 -4.53 17.70
N GLN A 150 -1.74 -3.64 16.80
CA GLN A 150 -2.87 -2.73 16.97
C GLN A 150 -3.95 -2.97 15.91
N ASP A 151 -5.18 -2.64 16.23
CA ASP A 151 -6.28 -2.61 15.26
C ASP A 151 -6.18 -1.33 14.42
N LEU A 152 -6.41 -1.45 13.11
CA LEU A 152 -6.48 -0.29 12.22
C LEU A 152 -7.86 0.37 12.32
N LYS A 153 -7.87 1.69 12.47
CA LYS A 153 -9.07 2.50 12.22
C LYS A 153 -9.07 2.93 10.76
N VAL A 154 -10.21 2.80 10.10
CA VAL A 154 -10.37 3.12 8.67
C VAL A 154 -11.58 4.03 8.52
N ASN A 155 -11.36 5.20 7.94
CA ASN A 155 -12.40 6.17 7.62
C ASN A 155 -12.54 6.22 6.10
N ILE A 156 -13.75 6.00 5.58
CA ILE A 156 -14.07 6.08 4.17
C ILE A 156 -14.72 7.44 3.89
N LYS A 157 -14.14 8.22 2.99
CA LYS A 157 -14.77 9.44 2.47
C LYS A 157 -15.51 9.10 1.19
N THR A 158 -16.72 9.62 1.06
CA THR A 158 -17.63 9.27 -0.04
C THR A 158 -17.77 10.38 -1.10
N ASP A 159 -18.27 9.98 -2.26
CA ASP A 159 -18.76 10.91 -3.28
C ASP A 159 -20.04 11.64 -2.81
N ALA A 160 -20.50 12.64 -3.57
CA ALA A 160 -21.70 13.40 -3.21
C ALA A 160 -23.00 12.56 -3.14
N SER A 161 -23.01 11.33 -3.66
CA SER A 161 -24.13 10.39 -3.53
C SER A 161 -24.05 9.47 -2.30
N GLY A 162 -22.89 9.39 -1.63
CA GLY A 162 -22.64 8.49 -0.50
C GLY A 162 -22.44 7.02 -0.88
N ASN A 163 -22.28 6.70 -2.17
CA ASN A 163 -22.24 5.31 -2.68
C ASN A 163 -20.86 4.88 -3.17
N GLU A 164 -20.02 5.82 -3.61
CA GLU A 164 -18.68 5.54 -4.13
C GLU A 164 -17.60 6.06 -3.17
N THR A 165 -16.61 5.21 -2.88
CA THR A 165 -15.45 5.58 -2.08
C THR A 165 -14.50 6.46 -2.89
N ILE A 166 -14.28 7.70 -2.45
CA ILE A 166 -13.30 8.61 -3.06
C ILE A 166 -11.93 8.51 -2.41
N SER A 167 -11.85 8.15 -1.13
CA SER A 167 -10.59 7.92 -0.43
C SER A 167 -10.81 7.16 0.88
N GLU A 168 -9.77 6.44 1.29
CA GLU A 168 -9.71 5.72 2.56
C GLU A 168 -8.56 6.27 3.40
N GLU A 169 -8.78 6.44 4.68
CA GLU A 169 -7.79 6.96 5.62
C GLU A 169 -7.55 5.92 6.71
N PHE A 170 -6.31 5.43 6.79
CA PHE A 170 -5.85 4.48 7.79
C PHE A 170 -5.20 5.25 8.92
N SER A 171 -5.84 5.27 10.09
CA SER A 171 -5.32 5.86 11.32
C SER A 171 -4.67 4.79 12.20
N TYR A 172 -3.44 5.05 12.65
CA TYR A 172 -2.63 4.10 13.43
C TYR A 172 -1.71 4.82 14.43
N LEU A 173 -1.40 4.16 15.55
CA LEU A 173 -0.36 4.63 16.47
C LEU A 173 1.01 4.43 15.82
N VAL A 174 1.85 5.47 15.88
CA VAL A 174 3.27 5.37 15.54
C VAL A 174 4.09 5.28 16.81
N PHE A 175 5.25 4.61 16.73
CA PHE A 175 6.16 4.52 17.85
C PHE A 175 6.65 5.90 18.32
N GLU A 176 6.60 6.10 19.64
CA GLU A 176 6.90 7.36 20.33
C GLU A 176 8.28 7.96 19.95
N GLY A 177 9.26 7.14 19.55
CA GLY A 177 10.65 7.56 19.35
C GLY A 177 10.96 8.48 18.15
N ARG A 178 10.15 8.49 17.08
CA ARG A 178 10.40 9.44 15.96
C ARG A 178 9.90 10.86 16.23
N ASN A 179 8.98 11.02 17.18
CA ASN A 179 8.33 12.28 17.53
C ASN A 179 8.02 12.29 19.03
N ALA A 180 9.06 12.22 19.88
CA ALA A 180 8.91 12.08 21.34
C ALA A 180 8.50 13.39 22.04
N SER A 181 7.46 14.06 21.53
CA SER A 181 6.77 15.15 22.23
C SER A 181 6.03 14.58 23.45
N PRO A 182 6.25 15.10 24.68
CA PRO A 182 5.79 14.44 25.91
C PRO A 182 4.27 14.31 26.14
N GLN A 183 3.42 14.75 25.19
CA GLN A 183 2.09 15.24 25.53
C GLN A 183 0.93 14.32 25.14
N ARG A 184 1.04 13.45 24.11
CA ARG A 184 0.00 12.49 23.69
C ARG A 184 0.58 11.28 22.96
N PRO A 185 -0.08 10.10 22.96
CA PRO A 185 0.17 9.08 21.96
C PRO A 185 -0.10 9.68 20.57
N LEU A 186 0.91 9.65 19.70
CA LEU A 186 0.80 10.18 18.35
C LEU A 186 0.13 9.14 17.46
N TYR A 187 -1.07 9.47 17.03
CA TYR A 187 -1.70 8.86 15.88
C TYR A 187 -1.13 9.53 14.63
N ASP A 188 -0.61 8.72 13.72
CA ASP A 188 -0.36 9.11 12.33
C ASP A 188 -1.51 8.57 11.48
N TYR A 189 -1.66 9.14 10.28
CA TYR A 189 -2.65 8.67 9.32
C TYR A 189 -2.06 8.72 7.93
N THR A 190 -2.45 7.76 7.10
CA THR A 190 -2.13 7.77 5.67
C THR A 190 -3.43 7.58 4.90
N SER A 191 -3.62 8.34 3.82
CA SER A 191 -4.85 8.31 3.04
C SER A 191 -4.57 7.99 1.58
N PHE A 192 -5.31 7.03 1.05
CA PHE A 192 -5.21 6.56 -0.32
C PHE A 192 -6.52 6.86 -1.04
N ASN A 193 -6.43 7.29 -2.30
CA ASN A 193 -7.59 7.58 -3.15
C ASN A 193 -7.48 6.88 -4.51
N SER A 194 -6.54 5.95 -4.64
CA SER A 194 -6.23 5.26 -5.87
C SER A 194 -5.51 3.95 -5.60
N VAL A 195 -5.81 2.96 -6.44
CA VAL A 195 -5.19 1.62 -6.41
C VAL A 195 -4.56 1.35 -7.77
N GLY A 196 -3.43 0.67 -7.78
CA GLY A 196 -2.69 0.36 -9.00
C GLY A 196 -1.87 -0.92 -8.89
N LYS A 197 -1.04 -1.13 -9.91
CA LYS A 197 -0.06 -2.20 -9.97
C LYS A 197 1.29 -1.61 -10.39
N ALA A 198 2.35 -2.15 -9.81
CA ALA A 198 3.72 -1.82 -10.16
C ALA A 198 4.56 -3.11 -10.25
N THR A 199 5.75 -2.99 -10.83
CA THR A 199 6.69 -4.09 -10.99
C THR A 199 8.10 -3.61 -10.66
N ILE A 200 8.80 -4.34 -9.79
CA ILE A 200 10.19 -4.06 -9.40
C ILE A 200 11.00 -5.33 -9.66
N PHE A 201 11.92 -5.27 -10.62
CA PHE A 201 12.53 -6.47 -11.22
C PHE A 201 11.42 -7.44 -11.67
N ASP A 202 11.43 -8.69 -11.18
CA ASP A 202 10.44 -9.72 -11.52
C ASP A 202 9.27 -9.78 -10.52
N SER A 203 9.27 -8.95 -9.47
CA SER A 203 8.22 -8.90 -8.45
C SER A 203 7.11 -7.93 -8.83
N GLN A 204 5.88 -8.42 -8.94
CA GLN A 204 4.68 -7.58 -9.05
C GLN A 204 4.20 -7.11 -7.69
N TYR A 205 3.67 -5.89 -7.64
CA TYR A 205 3.11 -5.27 -6.45
C TYR A 205 1.73 -4.71 -6.73
N THR A 206 0.80 -4.91 -5.79
CA THR A 206 -0.41 -4.08 -5.68
C THR A 206 -0.05 -2.82 -4.92
N THR A 207 -0.52 -1.65 -5.38
CA THR A 207 -0.15 -0.34 -4.82
C THR A 207 -1.38 0.47 -4.43
N PHE A 208 -1.34 1.06 -3.26
CA PHE A 208 -2.30 2.09 -2.80
C PHE A 208 -1.52 3.40 -2.68
N TYR A 209 -2.10 4.51 -3.14
CA TYR A 209 -1.40 5.80 -3.16
C TYR A 209 -2.35 6.99 -3.06
N THR A 210 -1.81 8.15 -2.65
CA THR A 210 -2.51 9.43 -2.75
C THR A 210 -2.19 10.08 -4.09
N TYR A 211 -3.20 10.36 -4.91
CA TYR A 211 -3.11 11.20 -6.09
C TYR A 211 -3.72 12.58 -5.80
N ASP A 212 -2.90 13.62 -5.80
CA ASP A 212 -3.36 15.01 -5.77
C ASP A 212 -3.65 15.47 -7.20
N SER A 213 -4.92 15.37 -7.60
CA SER A 213 -5.39 15.74 -8.94
C SER A 213 -5.24 17.23 -9.27
N ASN A 214 -5.19 18.10 -8.25
CA ASN A 214 -4.99 19.54 -8.45
C ASN A 214 -3.53 19.89 -8.76
N ARG A 215 -2.59 19.07 -8.27
CA ARG A 215 -1.15 19.24 -8.51
C ARG A 215 -0.58 18.28 -9.56
N GLY A 216 -1.32 17.24 -9.95
CA GLY A 216 -0.82 16.15 -10.77
C GLY A 216 0.27 15.31 -10.09
N THR A 217 0.36 15.35 -8.75
CA THR A 217 1.44 14.70 -8.00
C THR A 217 0.95 13.47 -7.26
N LEU A 218 1.69 12.38 -7.42
CA LEU A 218 1.56 11.18 -6.59
C LEU A 218 2.31 11.40 -5.28
N ARG A 219 1.74 10.94 -4.16
CA ARG A 219 2.32 10.98 -2.81
C ARG A 219 2.06 9.65 -2.13
N GLU A 220 3.01 9.25 -1.28
CA GLU A 220 3.00 8.06 -0.40
C GLU A 220 2.33 6.81 -0.97
N TYR A 221 3.14 5.83 -1.32
CA TYR A 221 2.66 4.51 -1.71
C TYR A 221 2.73 3.54 -0.54
N LEU A 222 1.65 2.80 -0.32
CA LEU A 222 1.67 1.57 0.47
C LEU A 222 1.53 0.39 -0.50
N ILE A 223 2.56 -0.46 -0.56
CA ILE A 223 2.65 -1.52 -1.58
C ILE A 223 2.82 -2.90 -0.96
N THR A 224 2.33 -3.94 -1.62
CA THR A 224 2.41 -5.36 -1.19
C THR A 224 2.69 -6.25 -2.39
N ARG A 225 3.34 -7.41 -2.19
CA ARG A 225 3.62 -8.39 -3.27
C ARG A 225 2.43 -9.27 -3.63
N THR A 226 1.29 -9.11 -2.97
CA THR A 226 0.10 -9.90 -3.30
C THR A 226 -0.45 -9.55 -4.68
N THR A 227 -0.76 -10.58 -5.45
CA THR A 227 -1.41 -10.48 -6.77
C THR A 227 -2.92 -10.69 -6.69
N ASN A 228 -3.47 -10.89 -5.48
CA ASN A 228 -4.91 -10.85 -5.26
C ASN A 228 -5.45 -9.48 -5.72
N PRO A 229 -6.63 -9.42 -6.35
CA PRO A 229 -7.26 -8.14 -6.67
C PRO A 229 -7.75 -7.49 -5.37
N ILE A 230 -7.04 -6.46 -4.92
CA ILE A 230 -7.45 -5.62 -3.80
C ILE A 230 -7.90 -4.27 -4.38
N VAL A 231 -8.95 -3.70 -3.81
CA VAL A 231 -9.53 -2.40 -4.16
C VAL A 231 -9.75 -1.57 -2.89
N MET A 232 -10.21 -0.33 -3.01
CA MET A 232 -10.78 0.38 -1.87
C MET A 232 -12.06 -0.32 -1.41
N ASP A 233 -12.31 -0.36 -0.10
CA ASP A 233 -13.57 -0.84 0.47
C ASP A 233 -14.74 0.07 0.06
N PRO A 234 -15.94 -0.48 -0.16
CA PRO A 234 -17.15 0.31 -0.34
C PRO A 234 -17.63 0.94 0.99
N PRO A 235 -18.46 2.01 0.95
CA PRO A 235 -18.94 2.69 2.17
C PRO A 235 -19.81 1.81 3.09
N ASN A 236 -20.30 0.67 2.60
CA ASN A 236 -21.08 -0.28 3.40
C ASN A 236 -20.22 -1.39 4.07
N THR A 237 -18.89 -1.32 3.98
CA THR A 237 -17.99 -2.28 4.64
C THR A 237 -18.16 -2.26 6.16
N LYS A 238 -18.14 -3.45 6.78
CA LYS A 238 -18.38 -3.57 8.23
C LYS A 238 -17.10 -3.28 9.02
N GLY A 239 -17.16 -2.24 9.86
CA GLY A 239 -16.10 -1.87 10.81
C GLY A 239 -15.24 -0.69 10.37
N VAL A 240 -15.68 0.06 9.37
CA VAL A 240 -15.13 1.37 8.98
C VAL A 240 -16.06 2.48 9.47
N GLU A 241 -15.52 3.69 9.63
CA GLU A 241 -16.30 4.92 9.77
C GLU A 241 -16.51 5.53 8.38
N VAL A 242 -17.60 6.31 8.19
CA VAL A 242 -17.96 6.89 6.88
C VAL A 242 -18.23 8.39 7.06
N ASP A 243 -17.53 9.19 6.26
CA ASP A 243 -17.61 10.66 6.18
C ASP A 243 -18.38 11.13 4.92
#